data_AF-A0A2N6VK10-F1
#
_entry.id   AF-A0A2N6VK10-F1
#
_cell.length_a   1.000
_cell.length_b   1.000
_cell.length_c   1.000
_cell.angle_alpha   90.00
_cell.angle_beta   90.00
_cell.angle_gamma   90.00
#
_symmetry.space_group_name_H-M   'P 1'
#
loop_
_entity.id
_entity.type
_entity.pdbx_description
1 polymer ?
#
loop_
_entity_poly.entity_id
_entity_poly.type
_entity_poly.pdbx_seq_one_letter_code
_entity_poly.pdbx_strand_id
1 'polypeptide(L)'
;VLQMIRMARVGIEHFDGVSDQDFFVRGVHVTGDLTALQQGTDADERMFVTVADERTILHFGSAYGGNALLGKIAHGLRQASYDGYASGKFL
;
A
#
# COMPACT_ATOMS: atom_id res chain seq x y z
N VAL A 1 -3.13 0.43 -12.38
CA VAL A 1 -2.95 1.91 -12.40
C VAL A 1 -4.26 2.68 -12.49
N LEU A 2 -5.15 2.46 -13.47
CA LEU A 2 -6.39 3.26 -13.65
C LEU A 2 -7.25 3.41 -12.37
N GLN A 3 -7.40 2.34 -11.60
CA GLN A 3 -8.18 2.37 -10.36
C GLN A 3 -7.50 3.20 -9.26
N MET A 4 -6.17 3.31 -9.23
CA MET A 4 -5.48 4.21 -8.29
C MET A 4 -5.78 5.68 -8.63
N ILE A 5 -5.80 6.04 -9.93
CA ILE A 5 -6.13 7.40 -10.38
C ILE A 5 -7.56 7.80 -9.99
N ARG A 6 -8.49 6.84 -9.92
CA ARG A 6 -9.86 7.11 -9.46
C ARG A 6 -10.00 7.26 -7.94
N MET A 7 -9.11 6.61 -7.19
CA MET A 7 -9.23 6.48 -5.73
C MET A 7 -8.29 7.41 -4.95
N ALA A 8 -7.30 7.99 -5.63
CA ALA A 8 -6.31 8.87 -5.04
C ALA A 8 -6.04 10.06 -5.97
N ARG A 9 -5.51 11.14 -5.42
CA ARG A 9 -4.97 12.24 -6.23
C ARG A 9 -3.61 11.81 -6.76
N VAL A 10 -3.47 11.77 -8.09
CA VAL A 10 -2.27 11.28 -8.77
C VAL A 10 -1.81 12.35 -9.74
N GLY A 11 -0.60 12.84 -9.55
CA GLY A 11 -0.01 13.92 -10.33
C GLY A 11 1.38 14.26 -9.80
N ILE A 12 2.22 14.86 -10.65
CA ILE A 12 3.59 15.24 -10.30
C ILE A 12 3.62 16.38 -9.27
N GLU A 13 2.59 17.22 -9.27
CA GLU A 13 2.39 18.30 -8.30
C GLU A 13 2.27 17.79 -6.85
N HIS A 14 1.86 16.54 -6.66
CA HIS A 14 1.79 15.89 -5.35
C HIS A 14 3.12 15.28 -4.91
N PHE A 15 4.11 15.22 -5.79
CA PHE A 15 5.47 14.78 -5.50
C PHE A 15 6.38 16.00 -5.28
N ASP A 16 6.37 16.95 -6.21
CA ASP A 16 7.26 18.13 -6.17
C ASP A 16 6.91 19.12 -5.04
N GLY A 17 5.67 19.11 -4.56
CA GLY A 17 5.18 20.01 -3.52
C GLY A 17 5.40 19.55 -2.08
N VAL A 18 6.03 18.40 -1.85
CA VAL A 18 6.21 17.84 -0.49
C VAL A 18 7.40 18.50 0.20
N SER A 19 7.19 19.00 1.42
CA SER A 19 8.22 19.71 2.21
C SER A 19 9.40 18.84 2.63
N ASP A 20 9.15 17.54 2.80
CA ASP A 20 10.15 16.52 3.11
C ASP A 20 10.01 15.39 2.08
N GLN A 21 10.98 15.30 1.17
CA GLN A 21 10.96 14.31 0.10
C GLN A 21 11.20 12.88 0.60
N ASP A 22 11.65 12.69 1.83
CA ASP A 22 11.82 11.36 2.44
C ASP A 22 10.58 10.92 3.23
N PHE A 23 9.67 11.85 3.54
CA PHE A 23 8.45 11.57 4.30
C PHE A 23 7.27 11.17 3.41
N PHE A 24 7.32 9.95 2.89
CA PHE A 24 6.20 9.34 2.17
C PHE A 24 6.13 7.83 2.44
N VAL A 25 4.99 7.23 2.10
CA VAL A 25 4.80 5.77 2.20
C VAL A 25 5.29 5.11 0.92
N ARG A 26 6.23 4.17 1.04
CA ARG A 26 6.81 3.42 -0.08
C ARG A 26 5.95 2.19 -0.35
N GLY A 27 5.16 2.23 -1.42
CA GLY A 27 4.29 1.13 -1.81
C GLY A 27 4.84 0.33 -3.00
N VAL A 28 5.08 -0.96 -2.80
CA VAL A 28 5.45 -1.91 -3.86
C VAL A 28 4.33 -2.92 -4.03
N HIS A 29 3.83 -3.03 -5.26
CA HIS A 29 2.85 -4.03 -5.64
C HIS A 29 3.35 -4.83 -6.83
N VAL A 30 3.29 -6.15 -6.73
CA VAL A 30 3.60 -7.07 -7.82
C VAL A 30 2.49 -8.10 -7.93
N THR A 31 1.87 -8.19 -9.10
CA THR A 31 0.76 -9.12 -9.32
C THR A 31 1.20 -10.59 -9.24
N GLY A 32 2.40 -10.92 -9.72
CA GLY A 32 2.87 -12.29 -9.87
C GLY A 32 2.09 -13.09 -10.93
N ASP A 33 2.37 -14.39 -11.05
CA ASP A 33 1.57 -15.32 -11.85
C ASP A 33 0.40 -15.84 -11.02
N LEU A 34 -0.75 -15.16 -11.10
CA LEU A 34 -1.93 -15.46 -10.28
C LEU A 34 -2.40 -16.92 -10.33
N THR A 35 -2.11 -17.63 -11.42
CA THR A 35 -2.51 -19.04 -11.59
C THR A 35 -1.58 -20.01 -10.86
N ALA A 36 -0.33 -19.61 -10.61
CA ALA A 36 0.67 -20.42 -9.92
C ALA A 36 0.71 -20.23 -8.39
N LEU A 37 0.07 -19.19 -7.85
CA LEU A 37 0.19 -18.79 -6.44
C LEU A 37 -0.59 -19.64 -5.43
N GLN A 38 -1.28 -20.69 -5.89
CA GLN A 38 -2.01 -21.65 -5.03
C GLN A 38 -2.94 -20.98 -4.00
N GLN A 39 -3.67 -19.95 -4.44
CA GLN A 39 -4.45 -19.09 -3.56
C GLN A 39 -5.49 -19.86 -2.74
N GLY A 40 -5.52 -19.63 -1.43
CA GLY A 40 -6.46 -20.28 -0.51
C GLY A 40 -6.06 -21.69 -0.08
N THR A 41 -4.81 -22.11 -0.35
CA THR A 41 -4.23 -23.35 0.16
C THR A 41 -3.14 -23.06 1.20
N ASP A 42 -2.61 -24.09 1.86
CA ASP A 42 -1.47 -23.95 2.78
C ASP A 42 -0.18 -23.51 2.06
N ALA A 43 -0.14 -23.60 0.73
CA ALA A 43 0.95 -23.15 -0.12
C ALA A 43 0.65 -21.81 -0.81
N ASP A 44 -0.32 -21.04 -0.31
CA ASP A 44 -0.65 -19.70 -0.83
C ASP A 44 0.57 -18.76 -0.70
N GLU A 45 1.10 -18.33 -1.84
CA GLU A 45 2.31 -17.51 -1.92
C GLU A 45 2.04 -16.00 -1.82
N ARG A 46 0.77 -15.58 -1.64
CA ARG A 46 0.41 -14.16 -1.55
C ARG A 46 0.95 -13.54 -0.27
N MET A 47 1.49 -12.33 -0.39
CA MET A 47 2.04 -11.58 0.74
C MET A 47 1.41 -10.20 0.80
N PHE A 48 0.89 -9.80 1.96
CA PHE A 48 0.31 -8.47 2.20
C PHE A 48 0.93 -7.86 3.45
N VAL A 49 2.06 -7.18 3.28
CA VAL A 49 2.92 -6.73 4.37
C VAL A 49 2.86 -5.21 4.50
N THR A 50 2.79 -4.73 5.73
CA THR A 50 2.95 -3.32 6.10
C THR A 50 3.99 -3.26 7.20
N VAL A 51 5.19 -2.74 6.88
CA VAL A 51 6.27 -2.47 7.83
C VAL A 51 6.13 -1.02 8.26
N ALA A 52 5.41 -0.81 9.35
CA ALA A 52 4.78 0.47 9.63
C ALA A 52 5.77 1.56 10.10
N ASP A 53 6.75 1.17 10.90
CA ASP A 53 7.87 2.00 11.34
C ASP A 53 8.80 2.41 10.18
N GLU A 54 8.94 1.54 9.18
CA GLU A 54 9.66 1.84 7.93
C GLU A 54 8.80 2.54 6.86
N ARG A 55 7.52 2.80 7.14
CA ARG A 55 6.54 3.38 6.21
C ARG A 55 6.49 2.65 4.86
N THR A 56 6.62 1.33 4.88
CA THR A 56 6.74 0.50 3.67
C THR A 56 5.60 -0.51 3.56
N ILE A 57 4.99 -0.59 2.37
CA ILE A 57 3.91 -1.52 2.05
C ILE A 57 4.36 -2.42 0.90
N LEU A 58 4.37 -3.73 1.13
CA LEU A 58 4.78 -4.73 0.14
C LEU A 58 3.63 -5.70 -0.07
N HIS A 59 3.03 -5.66 -1.25
CA HIS A 59 1.96 -6.57 -1.63
C HIS A 59 2.35 -7.40 -2.85
N PHE A 60 2.25 -8.72 -2.74
CA PHE A 60 2.52 -9.66 -3.81
C PHE A 60 1.33 -10.61 -4.02
N GLY A 61 1.06 -10.92 -5.28
CA GLY A 61 0.24 -12.08 -5.62
C GLY A 61 -1.26 -11.82 -5.75
N SER A 62 -1.68 -10.56 -5.88
CA SER A 62 -3.11 -10.25 -6.06
C SER A 62 -3.31 -9.03 -6.95
N ALA A 63 -4.28 -9.10 -7.86
CA ALA A 63 -4.74 -7.96 -8.66
C ALA A 63 -6.04 -7.34 -8.14
N TYR A 64 -6.53 -7.75 -6.96
CA TYR A 64 -7.89 -7.47 -6.54
C TYR A 64 -7.99 -6.40 -5.45
N GLY A 65 -8.83 -5.39 -5.70
CA GLY A 65 -9.31 -4.45 -4.68
C GLY A 65 -8.21 -3.88 -3.77
N GLY A 66 -8.42 -3.97 -2.45
CA GLY A 66 -7.50 -3.44 -1.44
C GLY A 66 -6.13 -4.13 -1.39
N ASN A 67 -5.96 -5.27 -2.07
CA ASN A 67 -4.67 -5.94 -2.17
C ASN A 67 -3.81 -5.39 -3.31
N ALA A 68 -4.41 -4.74 -4.31
CA ALA A 68 -3.68 -4.08 -5.41
C ALA A 68 -3.72 -2.55 -5.32
N LEU A 69 -4.71 -2.00 -4.60
CA LEU A 69 -4.88 -0.57 -4.37
C LEU A 69 -4.31 -0.20 -3.00
N LEU A 70 -2.99 -0.02 -2.94
CA LEU A 70 -2.28 0.20 -1.67
C LEU A 70 -2.76 1.46 -0.93
N GLY A 71 -3.20 2.48 -1.67
CA GLY A 71 -3.78 3.71 -1.10
C GLY A 71 -5.07 3.49 -0.30
N LYS A 72 -5.74 2.33 -0.44
CA LYS A 72 -7.02 2.04 0.21
C LYS A 72 -6.83 1.61 1.67
N ILE A 73 -6.77 0.31 1.93
CA ILE A 73 -6.73 -0.21 3.31
C ILE A 73 -5.29 -0.24 3.85
N ALA A 74 -4.32 -0.62 3.02
CA ALA A 74 -2.94 -0.75 3.47
C ALA A 74 -2.36 0.60 3.94
N HIS A 75 -2.50 1.65 3.13
CA HIS A 75 -2.10 2.99 3.53
C HIS A 75 -3.16 3.66 4.42
N GLY A 76 -4.38 3.83 3.91
CA GLY A 76 -5.40 4.67 4.56
C GLY A 76 -5.91 4.17 5.91
N LEU A 77 -5.67 2.90 6.27
CA LEU A 77 -6.00 2.37 7.60
C LEU A 77 -4.80 1.78 8.31
N ARG A 78 -4.07 0.81 7.72
CA ARG A 78 -3.01 0.10 8.46
C ARG A 78 -1.85 1.04 8.79
N GLN A 79 -1.21 1.64 7.79
CA GLN A 79 -0.16 2.63 8.01
C GLN A 79 -0.69 3.85 8.77
N ALA A 80 -1.85 4.39 8.38
CA ALA A 80 -2.42 5.57 9.03
C ALA A 80 -2.72 5.35 10.53
N SER A 81 -3.10 4.13 10.94
CA SER A 81 -3.34 3.80 12.34
C SER A 81 -2.05 3.84 13.16
N TYR A 82 -0.94 3.36 12.60
CA TYR A 82 0.37 3.47 13.22
C TYR A 82 0.83 4.92 13.29
N ASP A 83 0.67 5.69 12.21
CA ASP A 83 1.00 7.11 12.18
C ASP A 83 0.22 7.89 13.25
N GLY A 84 -1.07 7.58 13.43
CA GLY A 84 -1.90 8.20 14.45
C GLY A 84 -1.48 7.84 15.86
N TYR A 85 -1.13 6.57 16.10
CA TYR A 85 -0.57 6.12 17.37
C TYR A 85 0.77 6.81 17.67
N ALA A 86 1.71 6.79 16.73
CA ALA A 86 3.06 7.32 16.89
C ALA A 86 3.09 8.85 17.06
N SER A 87 2.19 9.56 16.36
CA SER A 87 2.07 11.02 16.47
C SER A 87 1.19 11.49 17.64
N GLY A 88 0.39 10.60 18.24
CA GLY A 88 -0.63 10.94 19.22
C GLY A 88 -1.80 11.76 18.65
N LYS A 89 -1.90 11.87 17.32
CA LYS A 89 -2.97 12.59 16.62
C LYS A 89 -3.80 11.60 15.83
N PHE A 90 -5.10 11.53 16.12
CA PHE A 90 -6.02 10.91 15.20
C PHE A 90 -6.31 11.90 14.06
N LEU A 91 -6.40 11.41 12.83
CA LEU A 91 -6.70 12.19 11.62
C LEU A 91 -7.77 13.26 11.85
#